data_AF-A0A947HVJ5-F1
#
_entry.id   AF-A0A947HVJ5-F1
#
_cell.length_a   1.000
_cell.length_b   1.000
_cell.length_c   1.000
_cell.angle_alpha   90.00
_cell.angle_beta   90.00
_cell.angle_gamma   90.00
#
_symmetry.space_group_name_H-M   'P 1'
#
loop_
_entity.id
_entity.type
_entity.pdbx_description
1 polymer ?
#
loop_
_entity_poly.entity_id
_entity_poly.type
_entity_poly.pdbx_seq_one_letter_code
_entity_poly.pdbx_strand_id
1 'polypeptide(L)' 'DPSKAKAKLGWTPKTTLAELVREMVISDYTSAKRDNLVKQAGFQAYDYHE' A
#
# COMPACT_ATOMS: atom_id res chain seq x y z
N ASP A 1 23.36 -4.19 3.32
CA ASP A 1 23.61 -4.15 4.77
C ASP A 1 23.46 -2.72 5.28
N PRO A 2 22.50 -2.42 6.18
CA PRO A 2 22.30 -1.08 6.76
C PRO A 2 23.22 -0.76 7.95
N SER A 3 24.29 -1.53 8.18
CA SER A 3 25.24 -1.39 9.31
C SER A 3 25.75 0.04 9.55
N LYS A 4 26.09 0.79 8.49
CA LYS A 4 26.52 2.19 8.59
C LYS A 4 25.44 3.12 9.19
N ALA A 5 24.18 2.92 8.80
CA ALA A 5 23.06 3.71 9.30
C ALA A 5 22.73 3.34 10.75
N LYS A 6 22.82 2.06 11.10
CA LYS A 6 22.67 1.60 12.49
C LYS A 6 23.75 2.22 13.40
N ALA A 7 25.01 2.21 12.95
CA ALA A 7 26.13 2.70 13.75
C ALA A 7 26.11 4.23 13.93
N LYS A 8 25.76 5.00 12.89
CA LYS A 8 25.82 6.47 12.95
C LYS A 8 24.52 7.13 13.42
N LEU A 9 23.38 6.50 13.14
CA LEU A 9 22.06 7.11 13.31
C LEU A 9 21.17 6.32 14.27
N GLY A 10 21.64 5.17 14.79
CA GLY A 10 20.80 4.26 15.57
C GLY A 10 19.64 3.68 14.75
N TRP A 11 19.74 3.70 13.42
CA TRP A 11 18.63 3.32 12.56
C TRP A 11 18.36 1.82 12.61
N THR A 12 17.08 1.47 12.77
CA THR A 12 16.55 0.11 12.67
C THR A 12 15.20 0.14 11.95
N PRO A 13 14.89 -0.87 11.09
CA PRO A 13 13.57 -0.95 10.48
C PRO A 13 12.52 -1.13 11.58
N LYS A 14 11.45 -0.32 11.52
CA LYS A 14 10.33 -0.37 12.47
C LYS A 14 9.21 -1.31 12.01
N THR A 15 9.11 -1.52 10.71
CA THR A 15 8.09 -2.35 10.06
C THR A 15 8.77 -3.56 9.45
N THR A 16 8.24 -4.74 9.74
CA THR A 16 8.67 -5.99 9.10
C THR A 16 8.15 -6.08 7.67
N LEU A 17 8.75 -6.96 6.87
CA LEU A 17 8.26 -7.21 5.51
C LEU A 17 6.80 -7.69 5.51
N ALA A 18 6.42 -8.54 6.46
CA ALA A 18 5.07 -9.08 6.54
C ALA A 18 4.03 -8.00 6.86
N GLU A 19 4.35 -7.07 7.77
CA GLU A 19 3.49 -5.93 8.08
C GLU A 19 3.35 -4.99 6.88
N LEU A 20 4.46 -4.69 6.20
CA LEU A 20 4.44 -3.87 4.99
C LEU A 20 3.57 -4.49 3.89
N VAL A 21 3.74 -5.79 3.62
CA VAL A 21 2.94 -6.51 2.61
C VAL A 21 1.45 -6.51 2.99
N ARG A 22 1.13 -6.70 4.26
CA ARG A 22 -0.25 -6.63 4.75
C ARG A 22 -0.85 -5.25 4.51
N GLU A 23 -0.13 -4.18 4.84
CA GLU A 23 -0.57 -2.79 4.61
C GLU A 23 -0.82 -2.51 3.13
N MET A 24 0.10 -2.95 2.25
CA MET A 24 -0.04 -2.81 0.80
C MET A 24 -1.30 -3.51 0.27
N VAL A 25 -1.52 -4.77 0.64
CA VAL A 25 -2.69 -5.54 0.19
C VAL A 25 -4.00 -4.91 0.65
N ILE A 26 -4.06 -4.43 1.90
CA ILE A 26 -5.26 -3.75 2.43
C ILE A 26 -5.53 -2.45 1.67
N SER A 27 -4.49 -1.68 1.36
CA SER A 27 -4.60 -0.45 0.59
C SER A 27 -5.16 -0.72 -0.80
N ASP A 28 -4.59 -1.68 -1.53
CA ASP A 28 -5.04 -2.05 -2.89
C ASP A 28 -6.47 -2.60 -2.87
N TYR A 29 -6.80 -3.45 -1.90
CA TYR A 29 -8.16 -3.96 -1.72
C TYR A 29 -9.17 -2.83 -1.47
N THR A 30 -8.81 -1.84 -0.64
CA THR A 30 -9.69 -0.71 -0.32
C THR A 30 -9.92 0.17 -1.54
N SER A 31 -8.88 0.42 -2.34
CA SER A 31 -8.98 1.15 -3.60
C SER A 31 -9.88 0.40 -4.59
N ALA A 32 -9.62 -0.89 -4.81
CA ALA A 32 -10.44 -1.72 -5.69
C ALA A 32 -11.91 -1.80 -5.22
N LYS A 33 -12.16 -1.87 -3.91
CA LYS A 33 -13.51 -1.86 -3.34
C LYS A 33 -14.23 -0.53 -3.59
N ARG A 34 -13.53 0.60 -3.47
CA ARG A 34 -14.08 1.93 -3.78
C ARG A 34 -14.48 2.01 -5.25
N ASP A 35 -13.59 1.59 -6.14
CA ASP A 35 -13.85 1.62 -7.59
C ASP A 35 -15.02 0.72 -7.96
N ASN A 36 -15.09 -0.46 -7.35
CA ASN A 36 -16.21 -1.38 -7.53
C ASN A 36 -17.54 -0.78 -7.01
N LEU A 37 -17.54 -0.14 -5.84
CA LEU A 37 -18.71 0.55 -5.29
C LEU A 37 -19.18 1.70 -6.19
N VAL A 38 -18.26 2.48 -6.77
CA VAL A 38 -18.59 3.56 -7.72
C VAL A 38 -19.22 2.99 -8.99
N LYS A 39 -18.65 1.91 -9.55
CA LYS A 39 -19.21 1.18 -10.70
C LYS A 39 -20.61 0.63 -10.41
N GLN A 40 -20.82 0.02 -9.23
CA GLN A 40 -22.11 -0.54 -8.82
C GLN A 40 -23.17 0.52 -8.54
N ALA A 41 -22.78 1.71 -8.07
CA ALA A 41 -23.68 2.83 -7.80
C ALA A 41 -24.13 3.58 -9.08
N GLY A 42 -23.78 3.09 -10.28
CA GLY A 42 -24.20 3.67 -11.56
C GLY A 42 -23.39 4.87 -12.02
N PHE A 43 -22.31 5.23 -11.32
CA PHE A 43 -21.38 6.24 -11.78
C PHE A 43 -20.32 5.58 -12.67
N GLN A 44 -20.10 6.12 -13.87
CA GLN A 44 -19.01 5.70 -14.75
C GLN A 44 -17.67 5.90 -14.02
N ALA A 45 -17.13 4.83 -13.44
CA ALA A 45 -15.70 4.78 -13.22
C ALA A 45 -15.09 4.64 -14.62
N TYR A 46 -14.57 5.75 -15.15
CA TYR A 46 -13.75 5.71 -16.35
C TYR A 46 -12.59 4.77 -16.05
N ASP A 47 -12.60 3.60 -16.68
CA ASP A 47 -11.46 2.69 -16.69
C ASP A 47 -10.31 3.45 -17.33
N TYR A 48 -9.48 4.07 -16.49
CA TYR A 48 -8.23 4.68 -16.91
C TYR A 48 -7.27 3.52 -17.17
N HIS A 49 -7.26 3.07 -18.42
CA HIS A 49 -6.24 2.17 -18.93
C HIS A 49 -4.94 2.97 -19.06
N GLU A 50 -4.05 2.87 -18.06
CA GLU A 50 -2.61 3.15 -18.26
C GLU A 50 -1.97 2.08 -19.16
#